data_AF-A0A6G8FVU6-F1
#
_entry.id   AF-A0A6G8FVU6-F1
#
_cell.length_a   1.000
_cell.length_b   1.000
_cell.length_c   1.000
_cell.angle_alpha   90.00
_cell.angle_beta   90.00
_cell.angle_gamma   90.00
#
_symmetry.space_group_name_H-M   'P 1'
#
loop_
_entity.id
_entity.type
_entity.pdbx_description
1 polymer ?
#
loop_
_entity_poly.entity_id
_entity_poly.type
_entity_poly.pdbx_seq_one_letter_code
_entity_poly.pdbx_strand_id
1 'polypeptide(L)' 'MDAREQTDRHDLERRVHVDLPRVAPDDLVTTQAVEPARDPQGGRDTETEFMLRNGGFWP' A
#
# COMPACT_ATOMS: atom_id res chain seq x y z
N MET A 1 -10.65 -19.96 -37.13
CA MET A 1 -9.85 -18.81 -36.63
C MET A 1 -9.31 -18.10 -37.85
N ASP A 2 -9.64 -16.82 -37.99
CA ASP A 2 -9.47 -16.06 -39.25
C ASP A 2 -8.01 -15.63 -39.45
N ALA A 3 -7.49 -15.69 -40.68
CA ALA A 3 -6.09 -15.37 -40.98
C ALA A 3 -5.75 -13.89 -40.69
N ARG A 4 -6.77 -13.03 -40.76
CA ARG A 4 -6.68 -11.61 -40.39
C ARG A 4 -6.45 -11.43 -38.89
N GLU A 5 -7.13 -12.23 -38.08
CA GLU A 5 -7.02 -12.23 -36.61
C GLU A 5 -5.61 -12.60 -36.12
N GLN A 6 -4.95 -13.53 -36.82
CA GLN A 6 -3.55 -13.89 -36.55
C GLN A 6 -2.58 -12.78 -36.95
N THR A 7 -2.84 -12.11 -38.08
CA THR A 7 -1.99 -11.01 -38.57
C THR A 7 -2.06 -9.82 -37.62
N ASP A 8 -3.25 -9.45 -37.17
CA ASP A 8 -3.45 -8.34 -36.23
C ASP A 8 -2.79 -8.61 -34.88
N ARG A 9 -2.87 -9.86 -34.39
CA ARG A 9 -2.20 -10.29 -33.16
C ARG A 9 -0.68 -10.19 -33.26
N HIS A 10 -0.11 -10.69 -34.35
CA HIS A 10 1.34 -10.64 -34.58
C HIS A 10 1.84 -9.19 -34.75
N ASP A 11 1.04 -8.31 -35.36
CA ASP A 11 1.39 -6.90 -35.49
C ASP A 11 1.31 -6.16 -34.15
N LEU A 12 0.32 -6.49 -33.32
CA LEU A 12 0.22 -5.99 -31.95
C LEU A 12 1.40 -6.48 -31.10
N GLU A 13 1.76 -7.76 -31.19
CA GLU A 13 2.92 -8.32 -30.49
C GLU A 13 4.21 -7.57 -30.84
N ARG A 14 4.46 -7.27 -32.12
CA ARG A 14 5.63 -6.49 -32.54
C ARG A 14 5.63 -5.04 -32.06
N ARG A 15 4.45 -4.40 -31.99
CA ARG A 15 4.33 -3.01 -31.52
C ARG A 15 4.46 -2.87 -30.01
N VAL A 16 4.06 -3.91 -29.27
CA VAL A 16 4.07 -3.95 -27.79
C VAL A 16 5.33 -4.63 -27.25
N HIS A 17 6.11 -5.29 -28.12
CA HIS A 17 7.39 -5.87 -27.71
C HIS A 17 8.37 -4.76 -27.34
N VAL A 18 8.62 -4.65 -26.05
CA VAL A 18 9.60 -3.75 -25.48
C VAL A 18 10.70 -4.63 -24.89
N ASP A 19 11.87 -4.62 -25.53
CA ASP A 19 13.10 -5.31 -25.10
C ASP A 19 13.75 -4.62 -23.89
N LEU A 20 12.94 -4.31 -22.88
CA LEU A 20 13.44 -3.81 -21.61
C LEU A 20 13.47 -4.94 -20.59
N PRO A 21 14.51 -4.99 -19.73
CA PRO A 21 14.53 -5.91 -18.61
C PRO A 21 13.29 -5.66 -17.75
N ARG A 22 12.53 -6.73 -17.48
CA ARG A 22 11.36 -6.66 -16.61
C ARG A 22 11.82 -6.41 -15.18
N VAL A 23 11.16 -5.48 -14.51
CA VAL A 23 11.37 -5.20 -13.08
C VAL A 23 10.38 -6.06 -12.29
N ALA A 24 10.85 -6.79 -11.28
CA ALA A 24 9.94 -7.59 -10.44
C ALA A 24 9.11 -6.67 -9.54
N PRO A 25 7.88 -7.04 -9.16
CA PRO A 25 7.08 -6.24 -8.22
C PRO A 25 7.82 -5.95 -6.90
N ASP A 26 8.64 -6.89 -6.43
CA ASP A 26 9.45 -6.73 -5.22
C ASP A 26 10.55 -5.66 -5.38
N ASP A 27 11.03 -5.42 -6.61
CA ASP A 27 12.03 -4.38 -6.92
C ASP A 27 11.39 -2.98 -7.02
N LEU A 28 10.05 -2.89 -7.03
CA LEU A 28 9.31 -1.63 -7.06
C LEU A 28 9.02 -1.07 -5.67
N VAL A 29 9.43 -1.77 -4.61
CA VAL A 29 9.17 -1.35 -3.23
C VAL A 29 10.21 -0.31 -2.81
N THR A 30 9.73 0.88 -2.45
CA THR A 30 10.54 1.90 -1.79
C THR A 30 10.19 1.98 -0.31
N THR A 31 11.17 2.24 0.54
CA THR A 31 10.95 2.49 1.97
C THR A 31 11.41 3.90 2.30
N GLN A 32 10.65 4.59 3.14
CA GLN A 32 11.03 5.88 3.70
C GLN A 32 11.07 5.73 5.21
N ALA A 33 12.25 5.94 5.80
CA ALA A 33 12.35 6.09 7.24
C ALA A 33 11.66 7.41 7.63
N VAL A 34 10.64 7.31 8.50
CA VAL A 34 9.95 8.46 9.08
C VAL A 34 10.07 8.39 10.59
N GLU A 35 10.51 9.50 11.19
CA GLU A 35 10.44 9.63 12.64
C GLU A 35 8.99 9.96 13.02
N PRO A 36 8.36 9.17 13.90
CA PRO A 36 7.00 9.46 14.34
C PRO A 36 6.96 10.83 15.02
N ALA A 37 5.89 11.58 14.77
CA ALA A 37 5.68 12.86 15.45
C ALA A 37 5.71 12.65 16.97
N ARG A 38 6.36 13.57 17.69
CA ARG A 38 6.35 13.57 19.15
C ARG A 38 4.92 13.66 19.63
N ASP A 39 4.49 12.71 20.48
CA ASP A 39 3.15 12.71 21.04
C ASP A 39 2.92 14.01 21.84
N PRO A 40 2.01 14.89 21.39
CA PRO A 40 1.70 16.13 22.11
C PRO A 40 1.03 15.87 23.47
N GLN A 41 0.45 14.68 23.66
CA GLN A 41 -0.26 14.30 24.89
C GLN A 41 0.64 13.54 25.87
N GLY A 42 1.92 13.30 25.52
CA GLY A 42 2.93 12.77 26.43
C GLY A 42 2.64 11.36 26.96
N GLY A 43 1.90 10.55 26.21
CA GLY A 43 1.27 9.34 26.71
C GLY A 43 0.02 9.72 27.48
N ARG A 44 -1.15 9.57 26.85
CA ARG A 44 -2.42 9.60 27.59
C ARG A 44 -2.32 8.60 28.73
N ASP A 45 -2.61 9.06 29.95
CA ASP A 45 -2.78 8.17 31.10
C ASP A 45 -4.05 7.36 30.88
N THR A 46 -3.88 6.21 30.21
CA THR A 46 -4.93 5.27 29.87
C THR A 46 -5.65 4.75 31.11
N GLU A 47 -4.99 4.72 32.25
CA GLU A 47 -5.57 4.26 33.51
C GLU A 47 -6.59 5.29 34.03
N THR A 48 -6.20 6.57 34.08
CA THR A 48 -7.10 7.66 34.46
C THR A 48 -8.27 7.80 33.46
N GLU A 49 -8.02 7.66 32.15
CA GLU A 49 -9.07 7.71 31.13
C GLU A 49 -10.08 6.54 31.27
N PHE A 50 -9.58 5.33 31.52
CA PHE A 50 -10.42 4.16 31.76
C PHE A 50 -11.29 4.32 33.01
N MET A 51 -10.72 4.85 34.10
CA MET A 51 -11.45 5.10 35.35
C MET A 51 -12.49 6.21 35.22
N LEU A 52 -12.21 7.30 34.49
CA LEU A 52 -13.20 8.34 34.23
C LEU A 52 -14.35 7.85 33.34
N ARG A 53 -14.05 7.00 32.37
CA ARG A 53 -15.04 6.48 31.41
C ARG A 53 -15.90 5.37 32.00
N ASN A 54 -15.35 4.54 32.89
CA ASN A 54 -16.02 3.33 33.40
C ASN A 54 -16.27 3.34 34.92
N GLY A 55 -15.56 4.19 35.67
CA GLY A 55 -15.73 4.33 37.12
C GLY A 55 -16.92 5.20 37.54
N GLY A 56 -17.53 5.91 36.59
CA GLY A 56 -18.78 6.65 36.79
C GLY A 56 -20.03 5.79 36.62
N PHE A 57 -20.10 4.59 37.22
CA PHE A 57 -21.36 3.86 37.36
C PHE A 57 -21.32 2.84 38.50
N TRP A 58 -21.37 3.33 39.74
CA TRP A 58 -21.92 2.58 40.87
C TRP A 58 -22.61 3.58 41.82
N PRO A 59 -23.84 3.29 42.31
CA PRO A 59 -24.64 4.24 43.10
C PRO A 59 -23.99 4.67 44.41
#